data_AF-Q9VDD0-F1
#
_entry.id   AF-Q9VDD0-F1
#
_cell.length_a   1.000
_cell.length_b   1.000
_cell.length_c   1.000
_cell.angle_alpha   90.00
_cell.angle_beta   90.00
_cell.angle_gamma   90.00
#
_symmetry.space_group_name_H-M   'P 1'
#
loop_
_entity.id
_entity.type
_entity.pdbx_description
1 polymer ?
#
loop_
_entity_poly.entity_id
_entity_poly.type
_entity_poly.pdbx_seq_one_letter_code
_entity_poly.pdbx_strand_id
1 'polypeptide(L)'
;MNNFEIRELPGKGRAMIATKNFAKDEVIFEEEPFVSRQFSWNVAYGYAACDHCMRPLETVLENVRRLASDPKVEVPLLQHDPTAQWVAQFTQCPRCKVRYCSEDCLMEAQKRYHRVACMGAFHSDDTHPINVLNETWKKMHYPPETGSIMLIVRLMALYQQSTKKEEFLEQLQSFQSLIVNREQKIYHKMLGENFEQQMEQLYLAFCNAFTGEEFSIFKTPDAFKTLMAILGTNSQGIATSVLSQWVAKVSDLPLTDSEKEQLDTVIDGLYAKVGEFAGEFLNNEGSGLYLLQSKINHSCVPNACSTFPYSNDIVVLKALAPIQQGEEICISYLDECMLERSRHSRHKVLRENYVFICQCPKCRAQASDPDETSEDDDDDDEMDDYDDDDDMN
;
A
#
# COMPACT_ATOMS: atom_id res chain seq x y z
N MET A 1 25.97 -2.69 9.86
CA MET A 1 25.52 -4.04 9.51
C MET A 1 24.05 -4.13 9.86
N ASN A 2 23.25 -4.74 9.00
CA ASN A 2 21.84 -4.94 9.30
C ASN A 2 21.70 -5.99 10.41
N ASN A 3 20.69 -5.83 11.26
CA ASN A 3 20.37 -6.74 12.37
C ASN A 3 19.53 -7.95 11.89
N PHE A 4 19.59 -8.23 10.59
CA PHE A 4 18.91 -9.31 9.90
C PHE A 4 19.71 -9.69 8.64
N GLU A 5 19.40 -10.84 8.07
CA GLU A 5 19.89 -11.29 6.77
C GLU A 5 18.79 -11.97 5.97
N ILE A 6 18.92 -12.00 4.65
CA ILE A 6 17.96 -12.67 3.76
C ILE A 6 18.52 -14.05 3.41
N ARG A 7 17.74 -15.11 3.66
CA ARG A 7 18.07 -16.50 3.30
C ARG A 7 16.97 -17.08 2.42
N GLU A 8 17.33 -18.02 1.55
CA GLU A 8 16.36 -18.88 0.87
C GLU A 8 15.96 -20.03 1.80
N LEU A 9 14.67 -20.18 2.07
CA LEU A 9 14.11 -21.28 2.85
C LEU A 9 13.36 -22.25 1.92
N PRO A 10 13.55 -23.58 2.08
CA PRO A 10 12.84 -24.58 1.28
C PRO A 10 11.31 -24.38 1.34
N GLY A 11 10.67 -24.30 0.17
CA GLY A 11 9.21 -24.16 0.03
C GLY A 11 8.62 -22.79 0.39
N LYS A 12 9.43 -21.85 0.92
CA LYS A 12 9.00 -20.48 1.22
C LYS A 12 9.66 -19.42 0.33
N GLY A 13 10.78 -19.78 -0.31
CA GLY A 13 11.63 -18.81 -0.99
C GLY A 13 12.36 -17.94 0.02
N ARG A 14 12.54 -16.66 -0.30
CA ARG A 14 13.29 -15.72 0.54
C ARG A 14 12.59 -15.49 1.88
N ALA A 15 13.40 -15.41 2.92
CA ALA A 15 12.96 -15.11 4.27
C ALA A 15 13.96 -14.18 4.95
N MET A 16 13.45 -13.30 5.79
CA MET A 16 14.25 -12.43 6.63
C MET A 16 14.51 -13.11 7.98
N ILE A 17 15.79 -13.29 8.33
CA ILE A 17 16.22 -13.98 9.56
C ILE A 17 16.89 -12.98 10.48
N ALA A 18 16.50 -12.95 11.76
CA ALA A 18 17.09 -12.09 12.76
C ALA A 18 18.55 -12.48 13.07
N THR A 19 19.49 -11.53 13.03
CA THR A 19 20.91 -11.79 13.38
C THR A 19 21.26 -11.38 14.81
N LYS A 20 20.28 -10.85 15.55
CA LYS A 20 20.32 -10.57 16.98
C LYS A 20 18.94 -10.79 17.61
N ASN A 21 18.87 -10.70 18.93
CA ASN A 21 17.58 -10.61 19.62
C ASN A 21 16.97 -9.22 19.44
N PHE A 22 15.65 -9.16 19.26
CA PHE A 22 14.85 -7.94 19.31
C PHE A 22 13.89 -8.00 20.49
N ALA A 23 13.78 -6.90 21.22
CA ALA A 23 12.73 -6.72 22.22
C ALA A 23 11.39 -6.40 21.52
N LYS A 24 10.29 -6.61 22.24
CA LYS A 24 8.98 -6.10 21.80
C LYS A 24 9.06 -4.57 21.59
N ASP A 25 8.40 -4.09 20.55
CA ASP A 25 8.34 -2.69 20.10
C ASP A 25 9.68 -2.13 19.59
N GLU A 26 10.74 -2.94 19.56
CA GLU A 26 12.03 -2.54 18.98
C GLU A 26 11.91 -2.38 17.46
N VAL A 27 12.46 -1.28 16.93
CA VAL A 27 12.56 -1.04 15.49
C VAL A 27 13.62 -1.97 14.91
N ILE A 28 13.20 -2.76 13.91
CA ILE A 28 14.07 -3.69 13.19
C ILE A 28 14.82 -2.93 12.09
N PHE A 29 14.08 -2.17 11.26
CA PHE A 29 14.63 -1.23 10.29
C PHE A 29 13.60 -0.18 9.87
N GLU A 30 14.10 0.85 9.20
CA GLU A 30 13.33 1.86 8.47
C GLU A 30 13.73 1.81 7.00
N GLU A 31 12.78 1.96 6.08
CA GLU A 31 13.02 1.85 4.64
C GLU A 31 12.22 2.91 3.87
N GLU A 32 12.91 3.63 2.97
CA GLU A 32 12.27 4.45 1.94
C GLU A 32 11.75 3.58 0.80
N PRO A 33 10.63 3.95 0.15
CA PRO A 33 10.09 3.15 -0.94
C PRO A 33 10.99 3.22 -2.18
N PHE A 34 11.07 2.08 -2.87
CA PHE A 34 11.60 2.03 -4.23
C PHE A 34 10.77 2.92 -5.16
N VAL A 35 9.44 2.81 -5.00
CA VAL A 35 8.44 3.66 -5.63
C VAL A 35 7.20 3.70 -4.73
N SER A 36 6.58 4.87 -4.58
CA SER A 36 5.31 5.07 -3.87
C SER A 36 4.41 5.98 -4.70
N ARG A 37 3.09 5.93 -4.52
CA ARG A 37 2.14 6.87 -5.15
C ARG A 37 0.79 6.79 -4.41
N GLN A 38 0.15 7.94 -4.24
CA GLN A 38 -1.23 8.06 -3.76
C GLN A 38 -2.22 7.28 -4.64
N PHE A 39 -3.25 6.70 -4.06
CA PHE A 39 -4.28 6.01 -4.81
C PHE A 39 -5.04 6.95 -5.74
N SER A 40 -5.52 6.43 -6.86
CA SER A 40 -6.06 7.25 -7.95
C SER A 40 -7.42 7.86 -7.59
N TRP A 41 -8.28 7.12 -6.90
CA TRP A 41 -9.51 7.66 -6.31
C TRP A 41 -9.21 8.57 -5.13
N ASN A 42 -8.21 8.25 -4.29
CA ASN A 42 -7.80 9.14 -3.20
C ASN A 42 -7.37 10.53 -3.75
N VAL A 43 -6.61 10.59 -4.86
CA VAL A 43 -6.34 11.85 -5.56
C VAL A 43 -7.63 12.48 -6.13
N ALA A 44 -8.49 11.69 -6.79
CA ALA A 44 -9.70 12.19 -7.45
C ALA A 44 -10.72 12.80 -6.46
N TYR A 45 -10.79 12.28 -5.24
CA TYR A 45 -11.62 12.80 -4.15
C TYR A 45 -10.96 13.94 -3.36
N GLY A 46 -9.82 14.46 -3.83
CA GLY A 46 -9.24 15.71 -3.35
C GLY A 46 -8.36 15.58 -2.11
N TYR A 47 -7.96 14.36 -1.72
CA TYR A 47 -7.01 14.17 -0.62
C TYR A 47 -5.67 14.77 -1.02
N ALA A 48 -5.20 15.77 -0.27
CA ALA A 48 -3.96 16.44 -0.59
C ALA A 48 -2.77 15.74 0.07
N ALA A 49 -1.84 15.20 -0.74
CA ALA A 49 -0.59 14.63 -0.26
C ALA A 49 0.61 15.14 -1.08
N CYS A 50 1.80 15.09 -0.49
CA CYS A 50 3.05 15.29 -1.19
C CYS A 50 3.20 14.20 -2.26
N ASP A 51 3.39 14.60 -3.52
CA ASP A 51 3.55 13.65 -4.62
C ASP A 51 4.82 12.79 -4.48
N HIS A 52 5.81 13.24 -3.70
CA HIS A 52 7.01 12.45 -3.43
C HIS A 52 6.84 11.48 -2.28
N CYS A 53 6.61 12.00 -1.07
CA CYS A 53 6.69 11.23 0.17
C CYS A 53 5.32 10.90 0.80
N MET A 54 4.22 11.14 0.10
CA MET A 54 2.85 10.87 0.59
C MET A 54 2.40 11.67 1.82
N ARG A 55 3.23 12.56 2.35
CA ARG A 55 2.89 13.37 3.54
C ARG A 55 1.63 14.21 3.29
N PRO A 56 0.64 14.23 4.21
CA PRO A 56 -0.56 15.05 4.07
C PRO A 56 -0.25 16.53 3.89
N LEU A 57 -1.00 17.21 3.03
CA LEU A 57 -0.85 18.65 2.75
C LEU A 57 -2.09 19.46 3.14
N GLU A 58 -2.91 18.93 4.05
CA GLU A 58 -4.04 19.61 4.67
C GLU A 58 -3.74 19.81 6.16
N THR A 59 -4.08 20.99 6.68
CA THR A 59 -4.23 21.17 8.14
C THR A 59 -5.32 20.27 8.68
N VAL A 60 -5.33 20.01 10.00
CA VAL A 60 -6.41 19.22 10.62
C VAL A 60 -7.78 19.87 10.38
N LEU A 61 -7.83 21.22 10.35
CA LEU A 61 -9.05 21.96 10.09
C LEU A 61 -9.53 21.79 8.64
N GLU A 62 -8.63 21.91 7.65
CA GLU A 62 -8.96 21.68 6.24
C GLU A 62 -9.39 20.23 6.00
N ASN A 63 -8.64 19.28 6.57
CA ASN A 63 -8.91 17.85 6.49
C ASN A 63 -10.30 17.50 7.03
N VAL A 64 -10.62 17.93 8.26
CA VAL A 64 -11.94 17.67 8.87
C VAL A 64 -13.07 18.35 8.09
N ARG A 65 -12.90 19.61 7.65
CA ARG A 65 -13.93 20.31 6.87
C ARG A 65 -14.20 19.62 5.53
N ARG A 66 -13.17 19.10 4.88
CA ARG A 66 -13.32 18.30 3.65
C ARG A 66 -14.03 16.99 3.93
N LEU A 67 -13.56 16.23 4.92
CA LEU A 67 -14.10 14.91 5.27
C LEU A 67 -15.55 14.97 5.77
N ALA A 68 -15.94 16.02 6.49
CA ALA A 68 -17.32 16.24 6.93
C ALA A 68 -18.20 16.95 5.87
N SER A 69 -17.61 17.39 4.74
CA SER A 69 -18.26 18.28 3.77
C SER A 69 -18.95 19.50 4.41
N ASP A 70 -18.40 20.02 5.50
CA ASP A 70 -18.97 21.13 6.26
C ASP A 70 -17.88 22.19 6.57
N PRO A 71 -17.91 23.36 5.88
CA PRO A 71 -16.93 24.41 6.09
C PRO A 71 -17.05 25.13 7.44
N LYS A 72 -18.14 24.89 8.19
CA LYS A 72 -18.39 25.48 9.51
C LYS A 72 -17.87 24.63 10.66
N VAL A 73 -17.37 23.41 10.40
CA VAL A 73 -16.77 22.60 11.45
C VAL A 73 -15.58 23.36 12.05
N GLU A 74 -15.57 23.38 13.37
CA GLU A 74 -14.48 23.90 14.19
C GLU A 74 -13.76 22.73 14.83
N VAL A 75 -12.43 22.80 14.84
CA VAL A 75 -11.56 21.86 15.55
C VAL A 75 -10.83 22.67 16.61
N PRO A 76 -10.93 22.34 17.91
CA PRO A 76 -10.23 23.07 18.95
C PRO A 76 -8.73 22.75 18.91
N LEU A 77 -7.94 23.42 19.76
CA LEU A 77 -6.53 23.09 19.98
C LEU A 77 -5.66 23.10 18.70
N LEU A 78 -5.94 23.98 17.74
CA LEU A 78 -5.22 24.08 16.45
C LEU A 78 -3.73 24.38 16.59
N GLN A 79 -3.28 24.93 17.72
CA GLN A 79 -1.85 25.07 18.01
C GLN A 79 -1.13 23.70 18.11
N HIS A 80 -1.88 22.60 18.23
CA HIS A 80 -1.37 21.24 18.23
C HIS A 80 -1.51 20.54 16.87
N ASP A 81 -1.90 21.24 15.79
CA ASP A 81 -1.97 20.65 14.45
C ASP A 81 -0.65 19.91 14.09
N PRO A 82 -0.71 18.61 13.74
CA PRO A 82 0.49 17.83 13.46
C PRO A 82 1.19 18.27 12.16
N THR A 83 0.48 18.95 11.26
CA THR A 83 0.93 19.28 9.90
C THR A 83 1.53 20.68 9.75
N ALA A 84 1.33 21.54 10.74
CA ALA A 84 1.66 22.96 10.68
C ALA A 84 3.09 23.25 10.19
N GLN A 85 4.06 22.41 10.59
CA GLN A 85 5.46 22.57 10.20
C GLN A 85 5.69 22.48 8.69
N TRP A 86 5.03 21.54 8.00
CA TRP A 86 5.28 21.30 6.57
C TRP A 86 4.24 21.94 5.66
N VAL A 87 3.00 22.13 6.13
CA VAL A 87 1.98 22.87 5.37
C VAL A 87 2.39 24.33 5.18
N ALA A 88 3.15 24.92 6.10
CA ALA A 88 3.64 26.29 5.93
C ALA A 88 4.73 26.45 4.84
N GLN A 89 5.41 25.37 4.45
CA GLN A 89 6.57 25.40 3.55
C GLN A 89 6.37 24.56 2.28
N PHE A 90 5.14 24.13 2.00
CA PHE A 90 4.86 23.35 0.79
C PHE A 90 5.24 24.14 -0.47
N THR A 91 5.66 23.41 -1.49
CA THR A 91 5.98 23.96 -2.82
C THR A 91 5.21 23.20 -3.88
N GLN A 92 5.34 23.61 -5.14
CA GLN A 92 4.69 22.95 -6.25
C GLN A 92 5.57 22.99 -7.50
N CYS A 93 5.44 21.98 -8.36
CA CYS A 93 6.10 21.99 -9.65
C CYS A 93 5.60 23.19 -10.49
N PRO A 94 6.51 24.04 -11.02
CA PRO A 94 6.10 25.22 -11.77
C PRO A 94 5.34 24.89 -13.06
N ARG A 95 5.55 23.68 -13.61
CA ARG A 95 4.96 23.21 -14.88
C ARG A 95 3.58 22.56 -14.71
N CYS A 96 3.46 21.56 -13.83
CA CYS A 96 2.22 20.79 -13.66
C CYS A 96 1.43 21.12 -12.38
N LYS A 97 1.93 22.00 -11.50
CA LYS A 97 1.30 22.42 -10.24
C LYS A 97 1.10 21.31 -9.20
N VAL A 98 1.61 20.11 -9.44
CA VAL A 98 1.69 19.03 -8.45
C VAL A 98 2.45 19.53 -7.20
N ARG A 99 1.93 19.23 -6.01
CA ARG A 99 2.41 19.76 -4.73
C ARG A 99 3.39 18.81 -4.03
N TYR A 100 4.32 19.42 -3.29
CA TYR A 100 5.35 18.75 -2.49
C TYR A 100 5.41 19.40 -1.10
N CYS A 101 5.66 18.62 -0.04
CA CYS A 101 5.69 19.14 1.33
C CYS A 101 6.90 20.05 1.64
N SER A 102 7.91 20.06 0.78
CA SER A 102 9.10 20.90 0.88
C SER A 102 9.82 21.02 -0.47
N GLU A 103 10.72 21.99 -0.58
CA GLU A 103 11.62 22.10 -1.74
C GLU A 103 12.51 20.87 -1.90
N ASP A 104 12.97 20.25 -0.80
CA ASP A 104 13.77 19.02 -0.85
C ASP A 104 13.00 17.87 -1.51
N CYS A 105 11.71 17.70 -1.19
CA CYS A 105 10.87 16.69 -1.84
C CYS A 105 10.68 16.97 -3.34
N LEU A 106 10.53 18.24 -3.74
CA LEU A 106 10.45 18.62 -5.14
C LEU A 106 11.77 18.30 -5.87
N MET A 107 12.92 18.65 -5.28
CA MET A 107 14.24 18.39 -5.85
C MET A 107 14.51 16.89 -5.99
N GLU A 108 14.22 16.09 -4.96
CA GLU A 108 14.42 14.63 -5.03
C GLU A 108 13.47 13.98 -6.03
N ALA A 109 12.20 14.42 -6.10
CA ALA A 109 11.27 13.97 -7.13
C ALA A 109 11.79 14.29 -8.55
N GLN A 110 12.24 15.53 -8.80
CA GLN A 110 12.83 15.92 -10.09
C GLN A 110 14.05 15.07 -10.44
N LYS A 111 14.91 14.80 -9.48
CA LYS A 111 16.10 13.96 -9.65
C LYS A 111 15.75 12.51 -10.00
N ARG A 112 14.76 11.92 -9.31
CA ARG A 112 14.40 10.50 -9.44
C ARG A 112 13.47 10.19 -10.61
N TYR A 113 12.37 10.91 -10.79
CA TYR A 113 11.32 10.53 -11.77
C TYR A 113 10.55 11.69 -12.39
N HIS A 114 10.44 12.84 -11.73
CA HIS A 114 9.47 13.85 -12.10
C HIS A 114 9.81 14.60 -13.40
N ARG A 115 11.08 14.68 -13.83
CA ARG A 115 11.38 15.32 -15.13
C ARG A 115 10.74 14.57 -16.30
N VAL A 116 10.66 13.24 -16.19
CA VAL A 116 10.00 12.37 -17.16
C VAL A 116 8.49 12.26 -16.86
N ALA A 117 8.11 12.05 -15.60
CA ALA A 117 6.70 11.88 -15.24
C ALA A 117 5.85 13.17 -15.30
N CYS A 118 6.47 14.35 -15.35
CA CYS A 118 5.76 15.62 -15.36
C CYS A 118 4.96 15.80 -16.67
N MET A 119 3.64 15.72 -16.55
CA MET A 119 2.70 15.97 -17.66
C MET A 119 2.55 17.47 -18.01
N GLY A 120 3.18 18.37 -17.26
CA GLY A 120 3.09 19.82 -17.49
C GLY A 120 1.64 20.31 -17.58
N ALA A 121 1.31 20.99 -18.69
CA ALA A 121 -0.05 21.50 -18.95
C ALA A 121 -1.08 20.38 -19.20
N PHE A 122 -0.65 19.17 -19.56
CA PHE A 122 -1.52 18.01 -19.78
C PHE A 122 -1.87 17.28 -18.48
N HIS A 123 -1.44 17.79 -17.32
CA HIS A 123 -1.70 17.14 -16.04
C HIS A 123 -3.19 16.85 -15.80
N SER A 124 -4.06 17.76 -16.22
CA SER A 124 -5.52 17.64 -16.10
C SER A 124 -6.22 17.40 -17.44
N ASP A 125 -5.48 16.96 -18.45
CA ASP A 125 -6.04 16.63 -19.77
C ASP A 125 -6.40 15.15 -19.84
N ASP A 126 -7.69 14.83 -19.76
CA ASP A 126 -8.19 13.45 -19.80
C ASP A 126 -7.88 12.72 -21.11
N THR A 127 -7.51 13.43 -22.17
CA THR A 127 -7.11 12.83 -23.45
C THR A 127 -5.64 12.44 -23.51
N HIS A 128 -4.83 12.91 -22.56
CA HIS A 128 -3.42 12.56 -22.48
C HIS A 128 -3.25 11.04 -22.23
N PRO A 129 -2.37 10.31 -22.95
CA PRO A 129 -2.29 8.85 -22.85
C PRO A 129 -2.09 8.28 -21.44
N ILE A 130 -1.34 8.98 -20.57
CA ILE A 130 -1.17 8.60 -19.16
C ILE A 130 -2.46 8.76 -18.36
N ASN A 131 -3.25 9.81 -18.63
CA ASN A 131 -4.53 10.01 -17.97
C ASN A 131 -5.56 8.98 -18.47
N VAL A 132 -5.56 8.68 -19.77
CA VAL A 132 -6.37 7.58 -20.33
C VAL A 132 -6.02 6.25 -19.64
N LEU A 133 -4.75 5.93 -19.45
CA LEU A 133 -4.31 4.74 -18.70
C LEU A 133 -4.86 4.73 -17.27
N ASN A 134 -4.78 5.86 -16.56
CA ASN A 134 -5.29 5.99 -15.21
C ASN A 134 -6.83 5.86 -15.14
N GLU A 135 -7.56 6.42 -16.10
CA GLU A 135 -9.01 6.27 -16.18
C GLU A 135 -9.43 4.83 -16.50
N THR A 136 -8.69 4.13 -17.37
CA THR A 136 -8.90 2.70 -17.64
C THR A 136 -8.72 1.89 -16.36
N TRP A 137 -7.66 2.15 -15.58
CA TRP A 137 -7.46 1.51 -14.28
C TRP A 137 -8.61 1.76 -13.31
N LYS A 138 -9.04 3.02 -13.12
CA LYS A 138 -10.12 3.36 -12.18
C LYS A 138 -11.45 2.69 -12.52
N LYS A 139 -11.74 2.43 -13.80
CA LYS A 139 -12.94 1.71 -14.25
C LYS A 139 -12.90 0.23 -13.92
N MET A 140 -11.70 -0.33 -13.74
CA MET A 140 -11.47 -1.73 -13.41
C MET A 140 -11.29 -1.94 -11.90
N HIS A 141 -10.77 -0.92 -11.20
CA HIS A 141 -10.39 -0.98 -9.80
C HIS A 141 -11.10 0.13 -9.02
N TYR A 142 -12.32 -0.17 -8.56
CA TYR A 142 -13.07 0.73 -7.67
C TYR A 142 -12.54 0.64 -6.24
N PRO A 143 -12.79 1.66 -5.40
CA PRO A 143 -12.42 1.60 -3.99
C PRO A 143 -13.09 0.41 -3.26
N PRO A 144 -12.44 -0.16 -2.23
CA PRO A 144 -11.11 0.21 -1.73
C PRO A 144 -9.97 -0.18 -2.70
N GLU A 145 -9.03 0.73 -2.90
CA GLU A 145 -7.87 0.48 -3.76
C GLU A 145 -6.81 -0.36 -3.02
N THR A 146 -6.26 -1.37 -3.70
CA THR A 146 -5.13 -2.17 -3.20
C THR A 146 -3.82 -1.84 -3.91
N GLY A 147 -3.89 -1.09 -5.00
CA GLY A 147 -2.76 -0.70 -5.84
C GLY A 147 -3.15 0.41 -6.80
N SER A 148 -2.17 0.94 -7.54
CA SER A 148 -2.43 1.92 -8.59
C SER A 148 -1.51 1.70 -9.77
N ILE A 149 -2.07 1.72 -10.99
CA ILE A 149 -1.29 1.71 -12.24
C ILE A 149 -0.26 2.84 -12.30
N MET A 150 -0.48 3.91 -11.54
CA MET A 150 0.41 5.07 -11.50
C MET A 150 1.74 4.77 -10.81
N LEU A 151 1.86 3.68 -10.05
CA LEU A 151 3.15 3.13 -9.63
C LEU A 151 3.97 2.66 -10.84
N ILE A 152 3.36 1.97 -11.81
CA ILE A 152 4.03 1.56 -13.04
C ILE A 152 4.45 2.79 -13.85
N VAL A 153 3.59 3.80 -13.94
CA VAL A 153 3.96 5.07 -14.61
C VAL A 153 5.19 5.70 -13.96
N ARG A 154 5.24 5.73 -12.62
CA ARG A 154 6.39 6.25 -11.89
C ARG A 154 7.63 5.35 -12.04
N LEU A 155 7.48 4.03 -12.11
CA LEU A 155 8.57 3.09 -12.40
C LEU A 155 9.18 3.33 -13.79
N MET A 156 8.35 3.56 -14.81
CA MET A 156 8.84 3.91 -16.15
C MET A 156 9.69 5.19 -16.12
N ALA A 157 9.22 6.20 -15.38
CA ALA A 157 9.96 7.44 -15.22
C ALA A 157 11.27 7.27 -14.41
N LEU A 158 11.26 6.46 -13.34
CA LEU A 158 12.45 6.09 -12.58
C LEU A 158 13.48 5.38 -13.47
N TYR A 159 13.03 4.41 -14.28
CA TYR A 159 13.89 3.69 -15.22
C TYR A 159 14.53 4.64 -16.25
N GLN A 160 13.73 5.50 -16.87
CA GLN A 160 14.23 6.41 -17.91
C GLN A 160 15.22 7.43 -17.34
N GLN A 161 15.02 7.90 -16.11
CA GLN A 161 15.93 8.82 -15.44
C GLN A 161 17.14 8.16 -14.78
N SER A 162 17.12 6.83 -14.58
CA SER A 162 18.22 6.12 -13.95
C SER A 162 19.48 6.16 -14.82
N THR A 163 20.59 6.55 -14.21
CA THR A 163 21.93 6.44 -14.81
C THR A 163 22.49 5.02 -14.72
N LYS A 164 21.88 4.16 -13.90
CA LYS A 164 22.27 2.77 -13.66
C LYS A 164 21.10 1.83 -13.97
N LYS A 165 20.83 1.65 -15.27
CA LYS A 165 19.66 0.88 -15.73
C LYS A 165 19.72 -0.60 -15.34
N GLU A 166 20.90 -1.21 -15.36
CA GLU A 166 21.09 -2.60 -14.95
C GLU A 166 20.73 -2.80 -13.47
N GLU A 167 21.28 -1.97 -12.57
CA GLU A 167 20.97 -2.01 -11.14
C GLU A 167 19.46 -1.79 -10.88
N PHE A 168 18.83 -0.86 -11.59
CA PHE A 168 17.37 -0.66 -11.50
C PHE A 168 16.59 -1.90 -11.92
N LEU A 169 16.97 -2.54 -13.03
CA LEU A 169 16.31 -3.75 -13.52
C LEU A 169 16.53 -4.93 -12.57
N GLU A 170 17.73 -5.08 -12.01
CA GLU A 170 18.03 -6.10 -10.97
C GLU A 170 17.16 -5.89 -9.73
N GLN A 171 17.02 -4.65 -9.26
CA GLN A 171 16.13 -4.31 -8.14
C GLN A 171 14.67 -4.62 -8.46
N LEU A 172 14.19 -4.23 -9.65
CA LEU A 172 12.82 -4.51 -10.08
C LEU A 172 12.55 -6.02 -10.21
N GLN A 173 13.49 -6.77 -10.78
CA GLN A 173 13.43 -8.23 -10.89
C GLN A 173 13.54 -8.93 -9.53
N SER A 174 14.05 -8.23 -8.51
CA SER A 174 14.11 -8.77 -7.16
C SER A 174 12.76 -8.79 -6.45
N PHE A 175 11.71 -8.16 -6.94
CA PHE A 175 10.36 -8.30 -6.36
C PHE A 175 9.75 -9.67 -6.70
N GLN A 176 8.80 -10.14 -5.88
CA GLN A 176 8.04 -11.33 -6.24
C GLN A 176 7.19 -11.02 -7.48
N SER A 177 7.15 -11.93 -8.44
CA SER A 177 6.34 -11.77 -9.66
C SER A 177 5.66 -13.06 -10.07
N LEU A 178 5.51 -14.00 -9.11
CA LEU A 178 4.84 -15.26 -9.33
C LEU A 178 3.37 -15.02 -9.67
N ILE A 179 3.01 -15.24 -10.93
CA ILE A 179 1.63 -15.20 -11.41
C ILE A 179 0.91 -16.52 -11.10
N VAL A 180 1.67 -17.62 -11.17
CA VAL A 180 1.17 -18.99 -11.05
C VAL A 180 2.10 -19.81 -10.17
N ASN A 181 1.59 -20.31 -9.05
CA ASN A 181 2.25 -21.36 -8.30
C ASN A 181 1.90 -22.69 -8.95
N ARG A 182 2.78 -23.18 -9.82
CA ARG A 182 2.53 -24.40 -10.60
C ARG A 182 2.46 -25.67 -9.73
N GLU A 183 3.15 -25.69 -8.60
CA GLU A 183 3.13 -26.83 -7.68
C GLU A 183 1.76 -26.98 -7.02
N GLN A 184 1.13 -25.86 -6.67
CA GLN A 184 -0.18 -25.81 -6.01
C GLN A 184 -1.34 -25.44 -6.96
N LYS A 185 -1.06 -25.22 -8.25
CA LYS A 185 -2.01 -24.73 -9.28
C LYS A 185 -2.77 -23.45 -8.92
N ILE A 186 -2.16 -22.54 -8.15
CA ILE A 186 -2.80 -21.29 -7.73
C ILE A 186 -2.49 -20.19 -8.74
N TYR A 187 -3.49 -19.40 -9.11
CA TYR A 187 -3.39 -18.23 -10.00
C TYR A 187 -3.70 -16.96 -9.24
N HIS A 188 -2.97 -15.88 -9.54
CA HIS A 188 -3.28 -14.56 -8.97
C HIS A 188 -4.62 -14.03 -9.51
N LYS A 189 -5.53 -13.58 -8.63
CA LYS A 189 -6.91 -13.14 -8.93
C LYS A 189 -7.00 -12.14 -10.09
N MET A 190 -6.26 -11.02 -10.02
CA MET A 190 -6.27 -10.00 -11.09
C MET A 190 -5.71 -10.48 -12.44
N LEU A 191 -5.03 -11.63 -12.48
CA LEU A 191 -4.41 -12.20 -13.67
C LEU A 191 -5.09 -13.52 -14.10
N GLY A 192 -6.21 -13.87 -13.47
CA GLY A 192 -7.05 -15.00 -13.85
C GLY A 192 -7.91 -14.70 -15.09
N GLU A 193 -8.59 -15.73 -15.61
CA GLU A 193 -9.35 -15.68 -16.86
C GLU A 193 -10.49 -14.64 -16.84
N ASN A 194 -11.10 -14.41 -15.67
CA ASN A 194 -12.21 -13.46 -15.50
C ASN A 194 -11.84 -11.99 -15.77
N PHE A 195 -10.55 -11.64 -15.75
CA PHE A 195 -10.07 -10.28 -15.97
C PHE A 195 -9.32 -10.09 -17.30
N GLU A 196 -9.34 -11.09 -18.19
CA GLU A 196 -8.53 -11.09 -19.41
C GLU A 196 -8.84 -9.89 -20.33
N GLN A 197 -10.13 -9.60 -20.56
CA GLN A 197 -10.54 -8.49 -21.43
C GLN A 197 -10.14 -7.13 -20.86
N GLN A 198 -10.35 -6.94 -19.55
CA GLN A 198 -9.98 -5.70 -18.89
C GLN A 198 -8.45 -5.54 -18.87
N MET A 199 -7.70 -6.62 -18.67
CA MET A 199 -6.25 -6.64 -18.72
C MET A 199 -5.71 -6.29 -20.12
N GLU A 200 -6.35 -6.78 -21.18
CA GLU A 200 -6.01 -6.42 -22.56
C GLU A 200 -6.23 -4.93 -22.82
N GLN A 201 -7.36 -4.36 -22.39
CA GLN A 201 -7.62 -2.92 -22.52
C GLN A 201 -6.58 -2.08 -21.77
N LEU A 202 -6.22 -2.50 -20.55
CA LEU A 202 -5.20 -1.83 -19.74
C LEU A 202 -3.82 -1.91 -20.39
N TYR A 203 -3.45 -3.07 -20.96
CA TYR A 203 -2.20 -3.27 -21.70
C TYR A 203 -2.11 -2.37 -22.94
N LEU A 204 -3.19 -2.25 -23.72
CA LEU A 204 -3.24 -1.36 -24.88
C LEU A 204 -3.08 0.12 -24.46
N ALA A 205 -3.76 0.54 -23.40
CA ALA A 205 -3.60 1.88 -22.84
C ALA A 205 -2.16 2.13 -22.35
N PHE A 206 -1.53 1.12 -21.73
CA PHE A 206 -0.14 1.18 -21.30
C PHE A 206 0.82 1.35 -22.49
N CYS A 207 0.64 0.57 -23.56
CA CYS A 207 1.47 0.69 -24.77
C CYS A 207 1.34 2.07 -25.43
N ASN A 208 0.12 2.63 -25.44
CA ASN A 208 -0.13 3.99 -25.96
C ASN A 208 0.48 5.09 -25.07
N ALA A 209 0.57 4.86 -23.77
CA ALA A 209 1.18 5.78 -22.83
C ALA A 209 2.71 5.85 -22.95
N PHE A 210 3.38 4.75 -23.34
CA PHE A 210 4.84 4.63 -23.38
C PHE A 210 5.37 4.34 -24.79
N THR A 211 5.25 5.29 -25.71
CA THR A 211 5.62 5.10 -27.13
C THR A 211 7.13 5.05 -27.40
N GLY A 212 7.96 5.58 -26.49
CA GLY A 212 9.42 5.60 -26.62
C GLY A 212 10.06 4.21 -26.81
N GLU A 213 11.16 4.16 -27.56
CA GLU A 213 11.95 2.93 -27.80
C GLU A 213 12.60 2.43 -26.51
N GLU A 214 12.93 3.34 -25.59
CA GLU A 214 13.48 3.04 -24.27
C GLU A 214 12.58 2.13 -23.41
N PHE A 215 11.27 2.13 -23.68
CA PHE A 215 10.29 1.32 -22.96
C PHE A 215 9.99 -0.03 -23.62
N SER A 216 10.65 -0.36 -24.74
CA SER A 216 10.35 -1.57 -25.51
C SER A 216 10.45 -2.85 -24.68
N ILE A 217 11.38 -2.90 -23.71
CA ILE A 217 11.55 -4.04 -22.82
C ILE A 217 10.35 -4.29 -21.88
N PHE A 218 9.55 -3.26 -21.59
CA PHE A 218 8.38 -3.33 -20.71
C PHE A 218 7.07 -3.53 -21.47
N LYS A 219 7.08 -3.34 -22.79
CA LYS A 219 5.87 -3.36 -23.64
C LYS A 219 5.52 -4.74 -24.19
N THR A 220 6.26 -5.80 -23.89
CA THR A 220 5.80 -7.14 -24.24
C THR A 220 4.63 -7.54 -23.33
N PRO A 221 3.67 -8.36 -23.80
CA PRO A 221 2.57 -8.82 -22.95
C PRO A 221 3.07 -9.51 -21.67
N ASP A 222 4.14 -10.30 -21.76
CA ASP A 222 4.74 -10.98 -20.61
C ASP A 222 5.35 -9.99 -19.63
N ALA A 223 6.11 -8.99 -20.10
CA ALA A 223 6.69 -7.97 -19.22
C ALA A 223 5.61 -7.14 -18.53
N PHE A 224 4.52 -6.81 -19.22
CA PHE A 224 3.38 -6.11 -18.61
C PHE A 224 2.72 -6.98 -17.54
N LYS A 225 2.47 -8.27 -17.80
CA LYS A 225 1.95 -9.21 -16.80
C LYS A 225 2.89 -9.32 -15.59
N THR A 226 4.21 -9.34 -15.80
CA THR A 226 5.20 -9.31 -14.71
C THR A 226 5.10 -8.04 -13.88
N LEU A 227 4.97 -6.86 -14.50
CA LEU A 227 4.79 -5.60 -13.77
C LEU A 227 3.51 -5.61 -12.93
N MET A 228 2.41 -6.14 -13.49
CA MET A 228 1.15 -6.31 -12.78
C MET A 228 1.28 -7.29 -11.61
N ALA A 229 2.01 -8.39 -11.79
CA ALA A 229 2.27 -9.36 -10.73
C ALA A 229 3.12 -8.76 -9.59
N ILE A 230 4.14 -7.95 -9.93
CA ILE A 230 4.94 -7.21 -8.95
C ILE A 230 4.04 -6.27 -8.13
N LEU A 231 3.18 -5.53 -8.81
CA LEU A 231 2.23 -4.63 -8.14
C LEU A 231 1.28 -5.39 -7.24
N GLY A 232 0.63 -6.44 -7.73
CA GLY A 232 -0.37 -7.22 -6.98
C GLY A 232 0.20 -7.92 -5.76
N THR A 233 1.41 -8.47 -5.85
CA THR A 233 1.99 -9.31 -4.78
C THR A 233 2.87 -8.56 -3.78
N ASN A 234 3.32 -7.33 -4.10
CA ASN A 234 4.27 -6.59 -3.25
C ASN A 234 3.80 -5.18 -2.87
N SER A 235 2.61 -4.74 -3.29
CA SER A 235 2.12 -3.41 -2.91
C SER A 235 1.83 -3.34 -1.41
N GLN A 236 2.60 -2.53 -0.71
CA GLN A 236 2.31 -2.20 0.68
C GLN A 236 1.41 -0.96 0.70
N GLY A 237 0.23 -1.08 1.31
CA GLY A 237 -0.65 0.05 1.58
C GLY A 237 0.02 1.06 2.51
N ILE A 238 -0.12 2.34 2.19
CA ILE A 238 0.38 3.49 2.95
C ILE A 238 -0.85 4.33 3.29
N ALA A 239 -1.14 4.49 4.57
CA ALA A 239 -2.25 5.29 5.04
C ALA A 239 -1.80 6.23 6.15
N THR A 240 -2.16 7.51 6.03
CA THR A 240 -1.87 8.51 7.06
C THR A 240 -3.11 9.36 7.33
N SER A 241 -3.48 9.48 8.61
CA SER A 241 -4.63 10.27 9.06
C SER A 241 -4.16 11.52 9.80
N VAL A 242 -4.51 12.71 9.30
CA VAL A 242 -4.24 13.97 10.00
C VAL A 242 -5.08 14.07 11.27
N LEU A 243 -6.37 13.69 11.19
CA LEU A 243 -7.28 13.70 12.33
C LEU A 243 -6.79 12.76 13.43
N SER A 244 -6.43 11.52 13.12
CA SER A 244 -5.97 10.56 14.14
C SER A 244 -4.64 10.96 14.78
N GLN A 245 -3.74 11.61 14.04
CA GLN A 245 -2.52 12.19 14.61
C GLN A 245 -2.80 13.37 15.53
N TRP A 246 -3.73 14.25 15.15
CA TRP A 246 -4.17 15.34 16.01
C TRP A 246 -4.76 14.77 17.30
N VAL A 247 -5.67 13.78 17.21
CA VAL A 247 -6.25 13.06 18.36
C VAL A 247 -5.16 12.53 19.27
N ALA A 248 -4.22 11.74 18.76
CA ALA A 248 -3.13 11.20 19.58
C ALA A 248 -2.35 12.30 20.31
N LYS A 249 -2.03 13.41 19.62
CA LYS A 249 -1.27 14.53 20.19
C LYS A 249 -2.06 15.34 21.23
N VAL A 250 -3.37 15.49 21.07
CA VAL A 250 -4.21 16.21 22.06
C VAL A 250 -4.60 15.34 23.25
N SER A 251 -4.75 14.03 23.05
CA SER A 251 -5.01 13.06 24.13
C SER A 251 -3.83 12.90 25.08
N ASP A 252 -2.60 13.14 24.60
CA ASP A 252 -1.38 13.15 25.43
C ASP A 252 -1.17 14.45 26.24
N LEU A 253 -2.06 15.44 26.11
CA LEU A 253 -1.92 16.70 26.84
C LEU A 253 -2.19 16.52 28.35
N PRO A 254 -1.46 17.25 29.22
CA PRO A 254 -1.65 17.22 30.67
C PRO A 254 -2.92 18.01 31.07
N LEU A 255 -4.08 17.44 30.78
CA LEU A 255 -5.40 18.01 31.07
C LEU A 255 -6.00 17.41 32.35
N THR A 256 -6.88 18.17 33.00
CA THR A 256 -7.73 17.66 34.09
C THR A 256 -8.74 16.64 33.57
N ASP A 257 -9.27 15.77 34.45
CA ASP A 257 -10.25 14.75 34.04
C ASP A 257 -11.48 15.36 33.35
N SER A 258 -11.97 16.51 33.84
CA SER A 258 -13.09 17.22 33.21
C SER A 258 -12.75 17.78 31.82
N GLU A 259 -11.53 18.25 31.60
CA GLU A 259 -11.09 18.73 30.28
C GLU A 259 -10.89 17.55 29.31
N LYS A 260 -10.44 16.40 29.80
CA LYS A 260 -10.35 15.16 28.99
C LYS A 260 -11.72 14.69 28.54
N GLU A 261 -12.69 14.60 29.43
CA GLU A 261 -14.07 14.22 29.07
C GLU A 261 -14.69 15.17 28.02
N GLN A 262 -14.43 16.48 28.14
CA GLN A 262 -14.86 17.47 27.15
C GLN A 262 -14.14 17.27 25.80
N LEU A 263 -12.84 17.01 25.83
CA LEU A 263 -12.05 16.76 24.63
C LEU A 263 -12.51 15.48 23.92
N ASP A 264 -12.74 14.39 24.67
CA ASP A 264 -13.24 13.12 24.14
C ASP A 264 -14.61 13.31 23.48
N THR A 265 -15.53 14.06 24.11
CA THR A 265 -16.84 14.39 23.53
C THR A 265 -16.70 15.15 22.20
N VAL A 266 -15.72 16.06 22.10
CA VAL A 266 -15.44 16.78 20.85
C VAL A 266 -14.87 15.84 19.80
N ILE A 267 -13.91 14.99 20.16
CA ILE A 267 -13.29 14.01 19.27
C ILE A 267 -14.35 13.06 18.70
N ASP A 268 -15.22 12.50 19.55
CA ASP A 268 -16.33 11.64 19.12
C ASP A 268 -17.28 12.38 18.17
N GLY A 269 -17.60 13.64 18.48
CA GLY A 269 -18.40 14.49 17.62
C GLY A 269 -17.75 14.80 16.27
N LEU A 270 -16.42 14.91 16.20
CA LEU A 270 -15.68 15.05 14.96
C LEU A 270 -15.71 13.76 14.15
N TYR A 271 -15.44 12.61 14.76
CA TYR A 271 -15.50 11.31 14.08
C TYR A 271 -16.90 10.97 13.56
N ALA A 272 -17.95 11.30 14.32
CA ALA A 272 -19.33 11.14 13.87
C ALA A 272 -19.63 11.97 12.60
N LYS A 273 -19.21 13.24 12.58
CA LYS A 273 -19.42 14.14 11.43
C LYS A 273 -18.64 13.71 10.19
N VAL A 274 -17.38 13.33 10.34
CA VAL A 274 -16.58 12.84 9.20
C VAL A 274 -17.10 11.47 8.73
N GLY A 275 -17.51 10.60 9.64
CA GLY A 275 -18.07 9.28 9.31
C GLY A 275 -19.39 9.36 8.53
N GLU A 276 -20.24 10.37 8.80
CA GLU A 276 -21.50 10.60 8.09
C GLU A 276 -21.30 10.83 6.58
N PHE A 277 -20.20 11.50 6.20
CA PHE A 277 -19.95 11.86 4.79
C PHE A 277 -18.85 11.01 4.15
N ALA A 278 -17.71 10.84 4.81
CA ALA A 278 -16.54 10.14 4.27
C ALA A 278 -16.52 8.64 4.57
N GLY A 279 -17.35 8.15 5.51
CA GLY A 279 -17.32 6.76 5.96
C GLY A 279 -15.93 6.38 6.50
N GLU A 280 -15.38 5.28 5.99
CA GLU A 280 -14.07 4.76 6.40
C GLU A 280 -12.88 5.43 5.69
N PHE A 281 -13.12 6.23 4.65
CA PHE A 281 -12.08 6.84 3.82
C PHE A 281 -11.45 8.09 4.48
N LEU A 282 -10.96 8.00 5.71
CA LEU A 282 -10.46 9.18 6.44
C LEU A 282 -9.02 9.57 6.08
N ASN A 283 -8.32 8.71 5.34
CA ASN A 283 -6.86 8.76 5.22
C ASN A 283 -6.39 9.33 3.89
N ASN A 284 -5.20 9.93 3.88
CA ASN A 284 -4.39 9.98 2.67
C ASN A 284 -3.85 8.57 2.42
N GLU A 285 -4.27 7.97 1.31
CA GLU A 285 -4.00 6.56 1.02
C GLU A 285 -3.25 6.40 -0.29
N GLY A 286 -2.35 5.45 -0.31
CA GLY A 286 -1.58 5.05 -1.48
C GLY A 286 -0.93 3.70 -1.27
N SER A 287 -0.03 3.36 -2.16
CA SER A 287 0.82 2.18 -1.98
C SER A 287 2.25 2.43 -2.42
N GLY A 288 3.14 1.55 -2.00
CA GLY A 288 4.53 1.57 -2.42
C GLY A 288 5.15 0.17 -2.46
N LEU A 289 6.27 0.08 -3.18
CA LEU A 289 7.12 -1.09 -3.25
C LEU A 289 8.39 -0.84 -2.43
N TYR A 290 8.76 -1.81 -1.60
CA TYR A 290 9.84 -1.70 -0.62
C TYR A 290 10.77 -2.92 -0.77
N LEU A 291 12.06 -2.70 -1.04
CA LEU A 291 12.99 -3.76 -1.46
C LEU A 291 13.32 -4.75 -0.34
N LEU A 292 13.36 -4.29 0.92
CA LEU A 292 13.65 -5.13 2.08
C LEU A 292 12.36 -5.71 2.65
N GLN A 293 11.34 -4.88 2.83
CA GLN A 293 10.05 -5.33 3.37
C GLN A 293 9.41 -6.42 2.49
N SER A 294 9.54 -6.35 1.15
CA SER A 294 8.98 -7.36 0.24
C SER A 294 9.65 -8.75 0.33
N LYS A 295 10.68 -8.90 1.19
CA LYS A 295 11.40 -10.18 1.42
C LYS A 295 11.02 -10.83 2.75
N ILE A 296 10.01 -10.30 3.43
CA ILE A 296 9.52 -10.79 4.72
C ILE A 296 8.29 -11.65 4.47
N ASN A 297 8.31 -12.90 4.93
CA ASN A 297 7.20 -13.81 4.72
C ASN A 297 5.99 -13.51 5.60
N HIS A 298 4.84 -14.03 5.16
CA HIS A 298 3.62 -13.99 5.91
C HIS A 298 3.61 -14.97 7.11
N SER A 299 2.98 -14.56 8.20
CA SER A 299 2.43 -15.43 9.23
C SER A 299 1.08 -14.89 9.70
N CYS A 300 0.09 -15.76 9.92
CA CYS A 300 -1.17 -15.36 10.57
C CYS A 300 -1.00 -15.10 12.09
N VAL A 301 0.20 -15.38 12.62
CA VAL A 301 0.68 -14.97 13.95
C VAL A 301 2.04 -14.29 13.75
N PRO A 302 2.05 -13.05 13.22
CA PRO A 302 3.29 -12.37 12.90
C PRO A 302 4.07 -11.97 14.16
N ASN A 303 5.39 -11.90 14.05
CA ASN A 303 6.25 -11.39 15.14
C ASN A 303 6.75 -9.96 14.87
N ALA A 304 6.41 -9.38 13.71
CA ALA A 304 6.69 -7.99 13.34
C ALA A 304 5.50 -7.36 12.60
N CYS A 305 5.46 -6.03 12.53
CA CYS A 305 4.50 -5.26 11.75
C CYS A 305 5.14 -4.10 11.01
N SER A 306 4.54 -3.73 9.88
CA SER A 306 4.90 -2.53 9.12
C SER A 306 4.08 -1.34 9.63
N THR A 307 4.72 -0.21 9.91
CA THR A 307 4.07 1.01 10.43
C THR A 307 4.57 2.25 9.69
N PHE A 308 3.78 3.33 9.70
CA PHE A 308 4.11 4.61 9.05
C PHE A 308 4.12 5.78 10.06
N PRO A 309 5.03 5.78 11.05
CA PRO A 309 5.00 6.70 12.17
C PRO A 309 5.32 8.15 11.80
N TYR A 310 5.93 8.41 10.65
CA TYR A 310 6.39 9.74 10.24
C TYR A 310 5.40 10.48 9.34
N SER A 311 4.20 9.92 9.15
CA SER A 311 3.17 10.51 8.29
C SER A 311 3.66 10.75 6.87
N ASN A 312 4.38 9.77 6.35
CA ASN A 312 4.91 9.72 5.00
C ASN A 312 5.00 8.25 4.57
N ASP A 313 5.58 8.02 3.41
CA ASP A 313 5.80 6.71 2.81
C ASP A 313 7.04 5.96 3.35
N ILE A 314 7.66 6.38 4.46
CA ILE A 314 8.74 5.60 5.07
C ILE A 314 8.12 4.50 5.92
N VAL A 315 8.40 3.25 5.56
CA VAL A 315 7.97 2.09 6.34
C VAL A 315 8.94 1.86 7.50
N VAL A 316 8.38 1.64 8.69
CA VAL A 316 9.12 1.25 9.89
C VAL A 316 8.65 -0.13 10.31
N LEU A 317 9.56 -1.11 10.25
CA LEU A 317 9.30 -2.46 10.71
C LEU A 317 9.61 -2.57 12.21
N LYS A 318 8.62 -2.97 13.00
CA LYS A 318 8.75 -3.11 14.47
C LYS A 318 8.42 -4.52 14.91
N ALA A 319 9.09 -5.00 15.94
CA ALA A 319 8.79 -6.29 16.56
C ALA A 319 7.51 -6.21 17.40
N LEU A 320 6.55 -7.12 17.17
CA LEU A 320 5.32 -7.26 17.96
C LEU A 320 5.52 -8.07 19.24
N ALA A 321 6.56 -8.90 19.26
CA ALA A 321 6.96 -9.76 20.36
C ALA A 321 8.50 -9.89 20.37
N PRO A 322 9.12 -10.40 21.45
CA PRO A 322 10.54 -10.73 21.41
C PRO A 322 10.87 -11.68 20.25
N ILE A 323 11.87 -11.35 19.44
CA ILE A 323 12.36 -12.19 18.34
C ILE A 323 13.77 -12.64 18.69
N GLN A 324 14.02 -13.95 18.69
CA GLN A 324 15.35 -14.48 19.01
C GLN A 324 16.25 -14.46 17.77
N GLN A 325 17.56 -14.35 18.00
CA GLN A 325 18.55 -14.57 16.95
C GLN A 325 18.34 -15.92 16.26
N GLY A 326 18.27 -15.91 14.94
CA GLY A 326 18.02 -17.08 14.11
C GLY A 326 16.54 -17.36 13.81
N GLU A 327 15.60 -16.66 14.46
CA GLU A 327 14.18 -16.75 14.11
C GLU A 327 13.88 -16.01 12.80
N GLU A 328 12.88 -16.52 12.07
CA GLU A 328 12.31 -15.85 10.90
C GLU A 328 11.47 -14.66 11.37
N ILE A 329 11.70 -13.50 10.78
CA ILE A 329 10.87 -12.31 10.93
C ILE A 329 9.72 -12.45 9.95
N CYS A 330 8.49 -12.36 10.45
CA CYS A 330 7.26 -12.50 9.68
C CYS A 330 6.29 -11.35 9.97
N ILE A 331 5.61 -10.88 8.93
CA ILE A 331 4.52 -9.90 9.00
C ILE A 331 3.18 -10.52 8.61
N SER A 332 2.08 -9.82 8.88
CA SER A 332 0.80 -10.18 8.25
C SER A 332 0.70 -9.54 6.87
N TYR A 333 0.12 -10.29 5.92
CA TYR A 333 -0.29 -9.80 4.60
C TYR A 333 -1.80 -9.53 4.55
N LEU A 334 -2.50 -9.91 5.63
CA LEU A 334 -3.93 -9.76 5.83
C LEU A 334 -4.16 -8.60 6.81
N ASP A 335 -5.26 -7.89 6.63
CA ASP A 335 -5.76 -6.94 7.62
C ASP A 335 -6.20 -7.64 8.91
N GLU A 336 -6.45 -6.84 9.94
CA GLU A 336 -6.79 -7.32 11.28
C GLU A 336 -8.11 -8.11 11.30
N CYS A 337 -9.12 -7.69 10.55
CA CYS A 337 -10.40 -8.39 10.45
C CYS A 337 -10.21 -9.76 9.82
N MET A 338 -9.49 -9.83 8.69
CA MET A 338 -9.19 -11.08 8.00
C MET A 338 -8.31 -12.03 8.82
N LEU A 339 -7.41 -11.50 9.65
CA LEU A 339 -6.60 -12.33 10.55
C LEU A 339 -7.44 -13.13 11.56
N GLU A 340 -8.60 -12.61 11.97
CA GLU A 340 -9.52 -13.24 12.91
C GLU A 340 -10.52 -14.21 12.26
N ARG A 341 -10.65 -14.19 10.93
CA ARG A 341 -11.48 -15.14 10.17
C ARG A 341 -10.93 -16.57 10.21
N SER A 342 -11.71 -17.52 9.71
CA SER A 342 -11.38 -18.95 9.69
C SER A 342 -10.10 -19.25 8.89
N ARG A 343 -9.50 -20.43 9.10
CA ARG A 343 -8.34 -20.87 8.32
C ARG A 343 -8.65 -20.89 6.82
N HIS A 344 -9.85 -21.34 6.46
CA HIS A 344 -10.33 -21.39 5.10
C HIS A 344 -10.36 -19.98 4.46
N SER A 345 -11.06 -19.01 5.07
CA SER A 345 -11.15 -17.64 4.53
C SER A 345 -9.78 -16.97 4.39
N ARG A 346 -8.87 -17.16 5.37
CA ARG A 346 -7.49 -16.67 5.26
C ARG A 346 -6.73 -17.33 4.11
N HIS A 347 -6.87 -18.64 3.92
CA HIS A 347 -6.22 -19.34 2.82
C HIS A 347 -6.79 -18.94 1.45
N LYS A 348 -8.10 -18.69 1.33
CA LYS A 348 -8.74 -18.16 0.11
C LYS A 348 -8.04 -16.86 -0.32
N VAL A 349 -8.01 -15.85 0.57
CA VAL A 349 -7.38 -14.55 0.28
C VAL A 349 -5.87 -14.66 0.01
N LEU A 350 -5.14 -15.49 0.75
CA LEU A 350 -3.70 -15.69 0.54
C LEU A 350 -3.38 -16.39 -0.78
N ARG A 351 -4.19 -17.38 -1.19
CA ARG A 351 -4.06 -18.04 -2.49
C ARG A 351 -4.34 -17.06 -3.62
N GLU A 352 -5.47 -16.36 -3.55
CA GLU A 352 -5.91 -15.42 -4.59
C GLU A 352 -4.93 -14.26 -4.83
N ASN A 353 -4.36 -13.69 -3.77
CA ASN A 353 -3.54 -12.46 -3.90
C ASN A 353 -2.04 -12.70 -3.86
N TYR A 354 -1.58 -13.76 -3.18
CA TYR A 354 -0.16 -14.00 -2.94
C TYR A 354 0.32 -15.37 -3.42
N VAL A 355 -0.59 -16.21 -3.92
CA VAL A 355 -0.26 -17.44 -4.66
C VAL A 355 0.48 -18.49 -3.81
N PHE A 356 0.15 -18.58 -2.52
CA PHE A 356 0.70 -19.59 -1.60
C PHE A 356 -0.33 -20.07 -0.57
N ILE A 357 -0.04 -21.22 0.06
CA ILE A 357 -0.79 -21.74 1.21
C ILE A 357 0.00 -21.51 2.50
N CYS A 358 -0.59 -20.80 3.46
CA CYS A 358 0.07 -20.50 4.73
C CYS A 358 0.24 -21.75 5.60
N GLN A 359 1.45 -21.95 6.12
CA GLN A 359 1.77 -23.04 7.04
C GLN A 359 2.26 -22.53 8.41
N CYS A 360 1.86 -21.32 8.81
CA CYS A 360 2.23 -20.75 10.10
C CYS A 360 1.64 -21.57 11.28
N PRO A 361 2.12 -21.35 12.52
CA PRO A 361 1.60 -22.07 13.69
C PRO A 361 0.07 -22.00 13.85
N LYS A 362 -0.56 -20.85 13.59
CA LYS A 362 -2.02 -20.69 13.62
C LYS A 362 -2.71 -21.59 12.58
N CYS A 363 -2.25 -21.56 11.32
CA CYS A 363 -2.81 -22.41 10.26
C CYS A 363 -2.58 -23.91 10.46
N ARG A 364 -1.51 -24.31 11.14
CA ARG A 364 -1.25 -25.72 11.50
C ARG A 364 -2.14 -26.18 12.65
N ALA A 365 -2.34 -25.35 13.65
CA ALA A 365 -3.22 -25.66 14.78
C ALA A 365 -4.68 -25.81 14.35
N GLN A 366 -5.10 -25.04 13.35
CA GLN A 366 -6.47 -25.02 12.80
C GLN A 366 -6.66 -25.98 11.60
N ALA A 367 -5.73 -26.91 11.35
CA ALA A 367 -5.76 -27.74 10.15
C ALA A 367 -6.93 -28.74 10.09
N SER A 368 -7.53 -29.06 11.25
CA SER A 368 -8.70 -29.92 11.39
C SER A 368 -10.00 -29.16 11.64
N ASP A 369 -9.94 -27.83 11.66
CA ASP A 369 -11.14 -27.01 11.82
C ASP A 369 -12.01 -27.16 10.56
N PRO A 370 -13.34 -27.19 10.67
CA PRO A 370 -14.21 -27.25 9.51
C PRO A 370 -14.01 -26.00 8.65
N ASP A 371 -14.19 -26.18 7.34
CA ASP A 371 -14.20 -25.08 6.38
C ASP A 371 -15.53 -24.32 6.51
N GLU A 372 -15.64 -23.52 7.58
CA GLU A 372 -16.75 -22.60 7.80
C GLU A 372 -16.35 -21.21 7.30
N THR A 373 -17.11 -20.70 6.33
CA THR A 373 -17.16 -19.28 5.98
C THR A 373 -18.23 -18.60 6.85
N SER A 374 -18.06 -17.32 7.17
CA SER A 374 -19.18 -16.57 7.74
C SER A 374 -20.22 -16.31 6.66
N GLU A 375 -21.51 -16.19 7.01
CA GLU A 375 -22.59 -15.82 6.06
C GLU A 375 -22.29 -14.53 5.26
N ASP A 376 -21.40 -13.66 5.75
CA ASP A 376 -20.95 -12.46 5.04
C ASP A 376 -19.96 -12.73 3.87
N ASP A 377 -19.38 -13.93 3.77
CA ASP A 377 -18.43 -14.30 2.70
C ASP A 377 -19.13 -14.89 1.45
N ASP A 378 -20.44 -15.19 1.54
CA ASP A 378 -21.24 -15.81 0.46
C ASP A 378 -21.30 -14.97 -0.82
N ASP A 379 -21.08 -13.64 -0.74
CA ASP A 379 -21.06 -12.75 -1.91
C ASP A 379 -19.87 -13.03 -2.86
N ASP A 380 -18.83 -13.72 -2.40
CA ASP A 380 -17.66 -14.12 -3.19
C ASP A 380 -17.57 -15.66 -3.39
N ASP A 381 -18.57 -16.44 -3.01
CA ASP A 381 -18.53 -17.91 -3.01
C ASP A 381 -18.99 -18.59 -4.33
N GLU A 382 -19.36 -17.82 -5.36
CA GLU A 382 -19.51 -18.40 -6.72
C GLU A 382 -18.16 -18.73 -7.40
N MET A 383 -17.02 -18.61 -6.70
CA MET A 383 -15.70 -18.52 -7.36
C MET A 383 -14.74 -19.69 -7.28
N ASP A 384 -14.94 -20.80 -6.55
CA ASP A 384 -14.03 -21.97 -6.65
C ASP A 384 -14.60 -23.27 -6.02
N ASP A 385 -15.46 -23.99 -6.74
CA ASP A 385 -15.58 -25.45 -6.56
C ASP A 385 -14.34 -26.11 -7.19
N TYR A 386 -13.23 -26.17 -6.44
CA TYR A 386 -12.23 -27.21 -6.68
C TYR A 386 -12.61 -28.40 -5.82
N ASP A 387 -13.42 -29.29 -6.39
CA ASP A 387 -13.65 -30.63 -5.86
C ASP A 387 -12.30 -31.30 -5.57
N ASP A 388 -11.94 -31.38 -4.28
CA ASP A 388 -11.10 -32.46 -3.77
C ASP A 388 -11.96 -33.75 -3.83
N ASP A 389 -12.22 -34.22 -5.04
CA ASP A 389 -12.73 -35.57 -5.28
C ASP A 389 -11.56 -36.53 -4.97
N ASP A 390 -11.47 -36.87 -3.69
CA ASP A 390 -10.81 -38.07 -3.18
C ASP A 390 -11.54 -39.30 -3.76
N ASP A 391 -11.19 -39.66 -5.00
CA ASP A 391 -11.46 -40.97 -5.57
C ASP A 391 -10.58 -42.01 -4.84
N MET A 392 -11.00 -42.38 -3.64
CA MET A 392 -10.57 -43.62 -2.99
C MET A 392 -11.23 -44.81 -3.69
N ASN A 393 -10.49 -45.46 -4.58
CA ASN A 393 -10.67 -46.89 -4.90
C ASN A 393 -9.33 -47.59 -5.09
#